data_AF-A0A9N9DQH4-F1
#
_entry.id   AF-A0A9N9DQH4-F1
#
_cell.length_a   1.000
_cell.length_b   1.000
_cell.length_c   1.000
_cell.angle_alpha   90.00
_cell.angle_beta   90.00
_cell.angle_gamma   90.00
#
_symmetry.space_group_name_H-M   'P 1'
#
loop_
_entity.id
_entity.type
_entity.pdbx_description
1 polymer ?
#
loop_
_entity_poly.entity_id
_entity_poly.type
_entity_poly.pdbx_seq_one_letter_code
_entity_poly.pdbx_strand_id
1 'polypeptide(L)'
;MILIIGDKSGDISIWNPSKNKSNKLYLIQSPIYDISSSPTVENSLAIGDIDVSVVDPHRLAIASGDNNIRFLAFGTDLGNIGWYEVYNDKSKTFNSYHKSKVYSIHWCKPEWLGQGLADENSDYSLIISCGGDGQILLSDTTKPKQSMIINDMIKEANPEWTSVMKDKSGYLPKRSEIAVHPAGKFLSIGNVDGSIEVY
;
A
#
# COMPACT_ATOMS: atom_id res chain seq x y z
N MET A 1 -7.41 -2.11 -23.02
CA MET A 1 -7.44 -1.27 -21.80
C MET A 1 -8.85 -1.27 -21.25
N ILE A 2 -9.01 -1.49 -19.95
CA ILE A 2 -10.27 -1.40 -19.22
C ILE A 2 -10.04 -0.42 -18.08
N LEU A 3 -11.00 0.47 -17.83
CA LEU A 3 -11.01 1.38 -16.70
C LEU A 3 -12.05 0.87 -15.70
N ILE A 4 -11.67 0.80 -14.43
CA ILE A 4 -12.56 0.39 -13.33
C ILE A 4 -12.63 1.57 -12.38
N ILE A 5 -13.85 1.95 -12.02
CA ILE A 5 -14.13 3.14 -11.19
C ILE A 5 -15.06 2.69 -10.07
N GLY A 6 -14.68 2.96 -8.82
CA GLY A 6 -15.54 2.85 -7.66
C GLY A 6 -16.07 4.22 -7.22
N ASP A 7 -17.20 4.24 -6.53
CA ASP A 7 -17.73 5.46 -5.92
C ASP A 7 -18.08 5.31 -4.43
N LYS A 8 -18.58 6.40 -3.85
CA LYS A 8 -18.94 6.47 -2.42
C LYS A 8 -20.17 5.64 -2.06
N SER A 9 -20.99 5.26 -3.04
CA SER A 9 -22.14 4.37 -2.83
C SER A 9 -21.74 2.89 -2.81
N GLY A 10 -20.55 2.56 -3.31
CA GLY A 10 -20.11 1.18 -3.52
C GLY A 10 -20.38 0.66 -4.93
N ASP A 11 -20.77 1.54 -5.85
CA ASP A 11 -21.01 1.16 -7.24
C ASP A 11 -19.67 1.05 -8.00
N ILE A 12 -19.55 0.02 -8.83
CA ILE A 12 -18.39 -0.18 -9.71
C ILE A 12 -18.80 -0.03 -11.16
N SER A 13 -18.15 0.90 -11.86
CA SER A 13 -18.30 1.10 -13.30
C SER A 13 -17.08 0.55 -14.03
N ILE A 14 -17.31 -0.36 -14.97
CA ILE A 14 -16.29 -0.93 -15.85
C ILE A 14 -16.47 -0.32 -17.24
N TRP A 15 -15.48 0.42 -17.71
CA TRP A 15 -15.49 1.07 -19.00
C TRP A 15 -14.40 0.50 -19.91
N ASN A 16 -14.78 0.16 -21.14
CA ASN A 16 -13.85 -0.16 -22.21
C ASN A 16 -13.76 1.05 -23.16
N PRO A 17 -12.70 1.86 -23.08
CA PRO A 17 -12.54 3.05 -23.91
C PRO A 17 -12.51 2.73 -25.40
N SER A 18 -11.84 1.62 -25.76
CA SER A 18 -11.67 1.21 -27.16
C SER A 18 -12.98 0.79 -27.83
N LYS A 19 -13.93 0.27 -27.06
CA LYS A 19 -15.26 -0.15 -27.56
C LYS A 19 -16.35 0.88 -27.28
N ASN A 20 -16.03 1.94 -26.54
CA ASN A 20 -16.99 2.88 -25.96
C ASN A 20 -18.20 2.18 -25.30
N LYS A 21 -17.91 1.13 -24.51
CA LYS A 21 -18.93 0.35 -23.79
C LYS A 21 -18.67 0.42 -22.30
N SER A 22 -19.71 0.63 -21.52
CA SER A 22 -19.67 0.62 -20.06
C SER A 22 -20.64 -0.41 -19.50
N ASN A 23 -20.22 -1.12 -18.46
CA ASN A 23 -21.09 -1.93 -17.61
C ASN A 23 -21.03 -1.38 -16.20
N LYS A 24 -22.16 -1.40 -15.49
CA LYS A 24 -22.21 -1.09 -14.07
C LYS A 24 -22.46 -2.36 -13.28
N LEU A 25 -21.71 -2.55 -12.23
CA LEU A 25 -21.86 -3.62 -11.26
C LEU A 25 -22.21 -2.97 -9.92
N TYR A 26 -23.29 -3.45 -9.32
CA TYR A 26 -23.75 -3.06 -7.99
C TYR A 26 -23.28 -4.14 -7.05
N LEU A 27 -22.08 -3.96 -6.48
CA LEU A 27 -21.41 -5.00 -5.71
C LEU A 27 -21.57 -4.80 -4.20
N ILE A 28 -21.50 -3.55 -3.73
CA ILE A 28 -21.30 -3.23 -2.31
C ILE A 28 -22.20 -2.05 -1.92
N GLN A 29 -22.69 -2.02 -0.68
CA GLN A 29 -23.48 -0.90 -0.12
C GLN A 29 -22.63 0.02 0.76
N SER A 30 -21.33 0.14 0.46
CA SER A 30 -20.39 0.91 1.24
C SER A 30 -19.33 1.58 0.36
N PRO A 31 -18.69 2.68 0.80
CA PRO A 31 -17.73 3.41 -0.03
C PRO A 31 -16.54 2.55 -0.43
N ILE A 32 -16.14 2.67 -1.71
CA ILE A 32 -14.89 2.08 -2.19
C ILE A 32 -13.75 3.05 -1.88
N TYR A 33 -12.80 2.59 -1.05
CA TYR A 33 -11.65 3.36 -0.63
C TYR A 33 -10.43 3.11 -1.52
N ASP A 34 -10.27 1.89 -2.03
CA ASP A 34 -9.13 1.53 -2.86
C ASP A 34 -9.46 0.38 -3.83
N ILE A 35 -8.73 0.31 -4.94
CA ILE A 35 -8.86 -0.73 -5.98
C ILE A 35 -7.46 -1.09 -6.47
N SER A 36 -7.09 -2.37 -6.39
CA SER A 36 -5.81 -2.88 -6.89
C SER A 36 -6.03 -4.00 -7.89
N SER A 37 -5.56 -3.83 -9.13
CA SER A 37 -5.57 -4.91 -10.14
C SER A 37 -4.39 -5.86 -9.93
N SER A 38 -4.62 -7.17 -10.06
CA SER A 38 -3.52 -8.13 -10.08
C SER A 38 -2.60 -7.86 -11.27
N PRO A 39 -1.27 -7.76 -11.07
CA PRO A 39 -0.34 -7.59 -12.18
C PRO A 39 -0.15 -8.86 -13.01
N THR A 40 -0.63 -10.00 -12.53
CA THR A 40 -0.20 -11.33 -13.03
C THR A 40 -1.37 -12.24 -13.39
N VAL A 41 -2.55 -12.02 -12.79
CA VAL A 41 -3.77 -12.72 -13.19
C VAL A 41 -4.73 -11.75 -13.87
N GLU A 42 -5.01 -12.05 -15.14
CA GLU A 42 -5.94 -11.28 -15.94
C GLU A 42 -7.34 -11.25 -15.29
N ASN A 43 -8.00 -10.10 -15.40
CA ASN A 43 -9.37 -9.88 -14.93
C ASN A 43 -9.57 -10.09 -13.41
N SER A 44 -8.50 -10.01 -12.63
CA SER A 44 -8.56 -10.05 -11.16
C SER A 44 -8.24 -8.69 -10.56
N LEU A 45 -9.06 -8.29 -9.58
CA LEU A 45 -8.89 -7.05 -8.82
C LEU A 45 -9.31 -7.27 -7.37
N ALA A 46 -8.69 -6.52 -6.47
CA ALA A 46 -9.12 -6.37 -5.08
C ALA A 46 -9.80 -5.01 -4.91
N ILE A 47 -10.77 -4.96 -4.00
CA ILE A 47 -11.52 -3.75 -3.61
C ILE A 47 -11.33 -3.57 -2.10
N GLY A 48 -10.93 -2.38 -1.69
CA GLY A 48 -10.92 -1.96 -0.28
C GLY A 48 -12.23 -1.23 0.03
N ASP A 49 -12.99 -1.79 0.96
CA ASP A 49 -14.24 -1.23 1.49
C ASP A 49 -14.24 -1.26 3.03
N ILE A 50 -15.31 -0.74 3.63
CA ILE A 50 -15.54 -0.79 5.08
C ILE A 50 -16.49 -1.93 5.49
N ASP A 51 -16.97 -2.74 4.54
CA ASP A 51 -17.97 -3.79 4.82
C ASP A 51 -17.52 -5.16 4.30
N VAL A 52 -17.25 -6.04 5.27
CA VAL A 52 -16.95 -7.47 5.19
C VAL A 52 -17.05 -8.11 3.79
N SER A 53 -15.89 -8.34 3.17
CA SER A 53 -15.65 -9.55 2.38
C SER A 53 -14.46 -10.34 2.97
N VAL A 54 -14.85 -11.44 3.63
CA VAL A 54 -14.11 -12.59 4.19
C VAL A 54 -12.95 -12.32 5.17
N VAL A 55 -12.32 -11.14 5.24
CA VAL A 55 -11.03 -11.07 5.96
C VAL A 55 -10.64 -9.74 6.63
N ASP A 56 -11.59 -9.03 7.24
CA ASP A 56 -11.42 -7.91 8.20
C ASP A 56 -12.20 -6.66 7.72
N PRO A 57 -13.24 -6.20 8.46
CA PRO A 57 -14.20 -5.16 8.06
C PRO A 57 -13.67 -3.71 7.89
N HIS A 58 -12.37 -3.47 7.71
CA HIS A 58 -11.83 -2.11 7.84
C HIS A 58 -10.75 -1.74 6.82
N ARG A 59 -10.72 -2.35 5.64
CA ARG A 59 -9.60 -2.21 4.70
C ARG A 59 -9.69 -0.91 3.87
N LEU A 60 -8.79 0.02 4.16
CA LEU A 60 -8.71 1.30 3.45
C LEU A 60 -7.70 1.30 2.30
N ALA A 61 -6.64 0.50 2.40
CA ALA A 61 -5.57 0.44 1.41
C ALA A 61 -5.27 -1.03 1.08
N ILE A 62 -5.06 -1.34 -0.19
CA ILE A 62 -4.80 -2.68 -0.69
C ILE A 62 -3.73 -2.67 -1.79
N ALA A 63 -2.86 -3.67 -1.77
CA ALA A 63 -1.91 -3.90 -2.86
C ALA A 63 -1.79 -5.38 -3.19
N SER A 64 -1.86 -5.72 -4.47
CA SER A 64 -1.66 -7.09 -4.95
C SER A 64 -0.19 -7.41 -5.24
N GLY A 65 0.30 -8.55 -4.72
CA GLY A 65 1.61 -9.15 -5.05
C GLY A 65 1.48 -10.22 -6.16
N ASP A 66 2.59 -10.80 -6.64
CA ASP A 66 2.66 -11.64 -7.86
C ASP A 66 1.95 -13.03 -7.85
N ASN A 67 2.50 -14.05 -8.54
CA ASN A 67 2.35 -14.36 -9.96
C ASN A 67 1.07 -15.14 -10.26
N ASN A 68 0.22 -15.32 -9.26
CA ASN A 68 -0.98 -16.15 -9.31
C ASN A 68 -2.08 -15.66 -8.33
N ILE A 69 -2.15 -14.37 -7.93
CA ILE A 69 -3.04 -13.90 -6.84
C ILE A 69 -2.79 -14.70 -5.55
N ARG A 70 -1.53 -14.80 -5.12
CA ARG A 70 -1.27 -15.49 -3.86
C ARG A 70 -1.49 -14.58 -2.66
N PHE A 71 -1.04 -13.33 -2.72
CA PHE A 71 -1.02 -12.45 -1.56
C PHE A 71 -1.56 -11.04 -1.86
N LEU A 72 -2.41 -10.55 -0.97
CA LEU A 72 -2.91 -9.18 -0.93
C LEU A 72 -2.40 -8.52 0.35
N ALA A 73 -1.63 -7.46 0.24
CA ALA A 73 -1.34 -6.58 1.37
C ALA A 73 -2.56 -5.72 1.64
N PHE A 74 -2.86 -5.45 2.92
CA PHE A 74 -3.94 -4.58 3.32
C PHE A 74 -3.53 -3.68 4.48
N GLY A 75 -4.13 -2.50 4.52
CA GLY A 75 -4.05 -1.54 5.61
C GLY A 75 -5.45 -1.15 6.08
N THR A 76 -5.62 -0.94 7.39
CA THR A 76 -6.94 -0.64 7.97
C THR A 76 -7.09 0.80 8.48
N ASP A 77 -8.33 1.20 8.77
CA ASP A 77 -8.65 2.47 9.43
C ASP A 77 -8.08 2.60 10.86
N LEU A 78 -7.87 1.47 11.53
CA LEU A 78 -7.21 1.36 12.83
C LEU A 78 -5.68 1.39 12.74
N GLY A 79 -5.11 1.45 11.53
CA GLY A 79 -3.67 1.50 11.30
C GLY A 79 -2.98 0.14 11.26
N ASN A 80 -3.73 -0.96 11.30
CA ASN A 80 -3.16 -2.30 11.17
C ASN A 80 -2.67 -2.51 9.74
N ILE A 81 -1.55 -3.21 9.61
CA ILE A 81 -0.99 -3.64 8.33
C ILE A 81 -0.99 -5.16 8.34
N GLY A 82 -1.34 -5.78 7.23
CA GLY A 82 -1.33 -7.22 7.11
C GLY A 82 -1.26 -7.68 5.67
N TRP A 83 -1.31 -9.00 5.53
CA TRP A 83 -1.45 -9.64 4.23
C TRP A 83 -2.42 -10.80 4.31
N TYR A 84 -3.04 -11.09 3.18
CA TYR A 84 -4.05 -12.12 3.03
C TYR A 84 -3.63 -13.08 1.91
N GLU A 85 -3.64 -14.37 2.21
CA GLU A 85 -3.42 -15.43 1.24
C GLU A 85 -4.75 -15.90 0.66
N VAL A 86 -5.01 -15.56 -0.61
CA VAL A 86 -6.33 -15.70 -1.24
C VAL A 86 -6.78 -17.16 -1.35
N TYR A 87 -5.88 -18.07 -1.71
CA TYR A 87 -6.22 -19.48 -1.89
C TYR A 87 -6.45 -20.24 -0.59
N ASN A 88 -5.79 -19.81 0.49
CA ASN A 88 -5.85 -20.50 1.78
C ASN A 88 -6.85 -19.85 2.74
N ASP A 89 -7.47 -18.74 2.34
CA ASP A 89 -8.38 -17.94 3.16
C ASP A 89 -7.79 -17.61 4.54
N LYS A 90 -6.56 -17.09 4.55
CA LYS A 90 -5.81 -16.79 5.77
C LYS A 90 -5.20 -15.40 5.72
N SER A 91 -5.51 -14.59 6.72
CA SER A 91 -4.80 -13.33 6.98
C SER A 91 -3.79 -13.44 8.10
N LYS A 92 -2.79 -12.57 8.03
CA LYS A 92 -1.84 -12.29 9.10
C LYS A 92 -1.64 -10.78 9.20
N THR A 93 -1.40 -10.30 10.41
CA THR A 93 -1.09 -8.89 10.68
C THR A 93 0.31 -8.76 11.26
N PHE A 94 0.90 -7.58 11.07
CA PHE A 94 2.12 -7.20 11.75
C PHE A 94 1.81 -6.74 13.19
N ASN A 95 2.78 -6.89 14.09
CA ASN A 95 2.67 -6.35 15.45
C ASN A 95 2.89 -4.83 15.48
N SER A 96 3.64 -4.30 14.51
CA SER A 96 3.77 -2.86 14.31
C SER A 96 2.55 -2.36 13.53
N TYR A 97 2.03 -1.21 13.95
CA TYR A 97 0.85 -0.58 13.37
C TYR A 97 1.04 0.95 13.34
N HIS A 98 0.32 1.61 12.44
CA HIS A 98 0.23 3.06 12.42
C HIS A 98 -0.70 3.55 13.53
N LYS A 99 -0.41 4.71 14.11
CA LYS A 99 -1.29 5.34 15.13
C LYS A 99 -2.56 5.97 14.54
N SER A 100 -2.76 5.83 13.24
CA SER A 100 -3.90 6.33 12.48
C SER A 100 -4.12 5.43 11.26
N LYS A 101 -5.20 5.67 10.51
CA LYS A 101 -5.55 4.94 9.30
C LYS A 101 -4.39 4.77 8.33
N VAL A 102 -4.25 3.59 7.74
CA VAL A 102 -3.31 3.37 6.64
C VAL A 102 -3.84 4.09 5.40
N TYR A 103 -3.01 4.96 4.83
CA TYR A 103 -3.33 5.71 3.61
C TYR A 103 -2.93 4.97 2.35
N SER A 104 -1.74 4.35 2.37
CA SER A 104 -1.19 3.69 1.20
C SER A 104 -0.30 2.54 1.61
N ILE A 105 -0.28 1.52 0.76
CA ILE A 105 0.45 0.27 0.98
C ILE A 105 0.96 -0.25 -0.36
N HIS A 106 2.21 -0.72 -0.39
CA HIS A 106 2.82 -1.26 -1.61
C HIS A 106 3.69 -2.48 -1.26
N TRP A 107 3.73 -3.45 -2.16
CA TRP A 107 4.71 -4.52 -2.10
C TRP A 107 6.09 -4.01 -2.46
N CYS A 108 7.10 -4.57 -1.79
CA CYS A 108 8.50 -4.23 -1.98
C CYS A 108 9.41 -5.41 -2.27
N LYS A 109 10.43 -5.18 -3.10
CA LYS A 109 11.53 -6.11 -3.27
C LYS A 109 12.69 -5.79 -2.32
N PRO A 110 13.43 -6.79 -1.82
CA PRO A 110 14.53 -6.58 -0.88
C PRO A 110 15.70 -5.78 -1.43
N GLU A 111 15.90 -5.77 -2.76
CA GLU A 111 16.95 -4.94 -3.37
C GLU A 111 16.72 -3.44 -3.10
N TRP A 112 15.49 -3.03 -2.77
CA TRP A 112 15.11 -1.63 -2.52
C TRP A 112 15.72 -1.07 -1.23
N LEU A 113 16.26 -1.93 -0.35
CA LEU A 113 16.89 -1.55 0.92
C LEU A 113 18.41 -1.66 0.88
N GLY A 114 19.01 -1.94 -0.28
CA GLY A 114 20.43 -2.28 -0.36
C GLY A 114 20.81 -3.57 0.35
N GLN A 115 19.83 -4.38 0.78
CA GLN A 115 20.06 -5.73 1.31
C GLN A 115 20.18 -6.70 0.14
N GLY A 116 21.41 -6.85 -0.36
CA GLY A 116 21.75 -7.69 -1.53
C GLY A 116 21.66 -9.20 -1.29
N LEU A 117 20.65 -9.70 -0.58
CA LEU A 117 20.44 -11.13 -0.37
C LEU A 117 18.95 -11.41 -0.32
N ALA A 118 18.41 -11.77 -1.47
CA ALA A 118 17.07 -12.28 -1.56
C ALA A 118 17.10 -13.41 -2.58
N ASP A 119 16.88 -14.64 -2.12
CA ASP A 119 16.67 -15.79 -2.99
C ASP A 119 15.63 -15.43 -4.06
N GLU A 120 15.76 -15.98 -5.26
CA GLU A 120 14.87 -15.72 -6.41
C GLU A 120 13.37 -15.99 -6.12
N ASN A 121 13.05 -16.60 -4.97
CA ASN A 121 11.69 -16.83 -4.43
C ASN A 121 11.18 -15.77 -3.43
N SER A 122 11.94 -14.71 -3.16
CA SER A 122 11.67 -13.73 -2.09
C SER A 122 11.06 -12.41 -2.58
N ASP A 123 10.65 -12.35 -3.84
CA ASP A 123 10.25 -11.14 -4.56
C ASP A 123 9.07 -10.37 -3.93
N TYR A 124 8.39 -10.91 -2.91
CA TYR A 124 7.23 -10.32 -2.23
C TYR A 124 7.25 -10.56 -0.72
N SER A 125 8.41 -10.46 -0.08
CA SER A 125 8.48 -10.57 1.38
C SER A 125 8.24 -9.25 2.11
N LEU A 126 8.39 -8.11 1.43
CA LEU A 126 8.36 -6.80 2.06
C LEU A 126 7.11 -6.01 1.67
N ILE A 127 6.57 -5.27 2.63
CA ILE A 127 5.44 -4.36 2.47
C ILE A 127 5.86 -3.01 3.03
N ILE A 128 5.71 -1.95 2.24
CA ILE A 128 5.83 -0.57 2.70
C ILE A 128 4.45 0.03 2.87
N SER A 129 4.26 0.84 3.90
CA SER A 129 2.98 1.46 4.21
C SER A 129 3.17 2.87 4.76
N CYS A 130 2.22 3.75 4.45
CA CYS A 130 2.15 5.12 4.95
C CYS A 130 0.86 5.30 5.74
N GLY A 131 0.97 5.76 6.98
CA GLY A 131 -0.16 6.00 7.85
C GLY A 131 -0.53 7.47 7.98
N GLY A 132 -1.76 7.72 8.41
CA GLY A 132 -2.25 9.03 8.80
C GLY A 132 -1.57 9.61 10.05
N ASP A 133 -0.63 8.89 10.65
CA ASP A 133 0.29 9.37 11.67
C ASP A 133 1.54 10.03 11.07
N GLY A 134 1.71 9.99 9.75
CA GLY A 134 2.86 10.54 9.04
C GLY A 134 4.10 9.66 9.08
N GLN A 135 3.97 8.42 9.55
CA GLN A 135 5.06 7.46 9.58
C GLN A 135 4.99 6.56 8.36
N ILE A 136 6.17 6.16 7.87
CA ILE A 136 6.30 5.11 6.87
C ILE A 136 6.91 3.88 7.54
N LEU A 137 6.21 2.76 7.44
CA LEU A 137 6.64 1.47 7.98
C LEU A 137 7.03 0.54 6.84
N LEU A 138 8.12 -0.18 7.06
CA LEU A 138 8.55 -1.27 6.18
C LEU A 138 8.54 -2.57 6.97
N SER A 139 7.77 -3.53 6.47
CA SER A 139 7.38 -4.75 7.18
C SER A 139 7.77 -5.97 6.37
N ASP A 140 8.46 -6.91 7.01
CA ASP A 140 8.88 -8.19 6.42
C ASP A 140 7.93 -9.30 6.86
N THR A 141 7.20 -9.89 5.91
CA THR A 141 6.23 -10.98 6.13
C THR A 141 6.86 -12.21 6.78
N THR A 142 8.18 -12.39 6.69
CA THR A 142 8.94 -13.44 7.38
C THR A 142 9.26 -13.09 8.83
N LYS A 143 9.22 -11.79 9.18
CA LYS A 143 9.51 -11.23 10.53
C LYS A 143 8.34 -10.34 11.01
N PRO A 144 7.13 -10.89 11.21
CA PRO A 144 5.93 -10.09 11.47
C PRO A 144 5.93 -9.29 12.77
N LYS A 145 6.88 -9.58 13.68
CA LYS A 145 6.96 -8.95 15.00
C LYS A 145 7.55 -7.54 14.98
N GLN A 146 8.28 -7.16 13.94
CA GLN A 146 9.01 -5.90 13.91
C GLN A 146 9.00 -5.30 12.51
N SER A 147 8.56 -4.05 12.41
CA SER A 147 8.71 -3.22 11.21
C SER A 147 9.78 -2.15 11.42
N MET A 148 10.44 -1.75 10.36
CA MET A 148 11.38 -0.63 10.36
C MET A 148 10.65 0.68 10.10
N ILE A 149 11.14 1.77 10.70
CA ILE A 149 10.60 3.11 10.52
C ILE A 149 11.44 3.82 9.46
N ILE A 150 10.91 3.93 8.24
CA ILE A 150 11.63 4.53 7.10
C ILE A 150 11.94 6.00 7.34
N ASN A 151 11.09 6.72 8.08
CA ASN A 151 11.34 8.12 8.43
C ASN A 151 12.68 8.30 9.15
N ASP A 152 13.06 7.35 10.01
CA ASP A 152 14.32 7.45 10.75
C ASP A 152 15.51 7.08 9.87
N MET A 153 15.35 6.09 8.98
CA MET A 153 16.35 5.74 7.97
C MET A 153 16.65 6.92 7.02
N ILE A 154 15.61 7.64 6.58
CA ILE A 154 15.77 8.83 5.72
C ILE A 154 16.56 9.92 6.45
N LYS A 155 16.22 10.19 7.73
CA LYS A 155 16.93 11.19 8.54
C LYS A 155 18.41 10.83 8.71
N GLU A 156 18.69 9.55 8.96
CA GLU A 156 20.04 9.04 9.15
C GLU A 156 20.87 9.13 7.87
N ALA A 157 20.29 8.73 6.72
CA ALA A 157 20.97 8.76 5.44
C ALA A 157 21.14 10.17 4.86
N ASN A 158 20.24 11.11 5.20
CA ASN A 158 20.19 12.45 4.61
C ASN A 158 20.11 13.57 5.67
N PRO A 159 21.13 13.75 6.53
CA PRO A 159 21.07 14.70 7.64
C PRO A 159 20.98 16.16 7.17
N GLU A 160 21.69 16.53 6.09
CA GLU A 160 21.66 17.88 5.53
C GLU A 160 20.29 18.21 4.94
N TRP A 161 19.74 17.32 4.11
CA TRP A 161 18.38 17.48 3.55
C TRP A 161 17.32 17.61 4.65
N THR A 162 17.42 16.74 5.66
CA THR A 162 16.52 16.77 6.82
C THR A 162 16.57 18.10 7.56
N SER A 163 17.72 18.77 7.61
CA SER A 163 17.83 20.09 8.24
C SER A 163 17.05 21.18 7.49
N VAL A 164 16.95 21.06 6.16
CA VAL A 164 16.26 22.03 5.29
C VAL A 164 14.76 21.78 5.24
N MET A 165 14.34 20.52 5.26
CA MET A 165 12.93 20.14 5.10
C MET A 165 12.10 20.23 6.38
N LYS A 166 12.72 20.51 7.53
CA LYS A 166 11.98 20.66 8.78
C LYS A 166 11.00 21.82 8.67
N ASP A 167 9.77 21.57 9.08
CA ASP A 167 8.77 22.63 9.22
C ASP A 167 9.13 23.56 10.40
N LYS A 168 8.28 24.56 10.64
CA LYS A 168 8.45 25.51 11.76
C LYS A 168 8.48 24.83 13.14
N SER A 169 8.01 23.59 13.25
CA SER A 169 8.02 22.79 14.47
C SER A 169 9.28 21.93 14.63
N GLY A 170 10.17 21.93 13.63
CA GLY A 170 11.44 21.20 13.66
C GLY A 170 11.32 19.72 13.29
N TYR A 171 10.16 19.29 12.77
CA TYR A 171 9.89 17.93 12.33
C TYR A 171 9.83 17.85 10.80
N LEU A 172 10.09 16.66 10.26
CA LEU A 172 9.85 16.42 8.83
C LEU A 172 8.35 16.64 8.52
N PRO A 173 8.02 17.06 7.28
CA PRO A 173 6.64 17.17 6.87
C PRO A 173 5.92 15.84 7.09
N LYS A 174 4.67 15.92 7.54
CA LYS A 174 3.85 14.74 7.75
C LYS A 174 3.65 14.04 6.41
N ARG A 175 4.05 12.76 6.33
CA ARG A 175 3.87 11.93 5.13
C ARG A 175 2.39 11.63 4.91
N SER A 176 1.94 11.65 3.67
CA SER A 176 0.54 11.38 3.30
C SER A 176 0.39 10.32 2.22
N GLU A 177 1.43 10.08 1.42
CA GLU A 177 1.37 9.17 0.28
C GLU A 177 2.74 8.53 0.05
N ILE A 178 2.75 7.30 -0.46
CA ILE A 178 3.95 6.65 -0.98
C ILE A 178 3.64 6.00 -2.31
N ALA A 179 4.61 6.00 -3.21
CA ALA A 179 4.54 5.18 -4.42
C ALA A 179 5.93 4.65 -4.73
N VAL A 180 5.99 3.37 -5.08
CA VAL A 180 7.24 2.71 -5.43
C VAL A 180 7.30 2.46 -6.92
N HIS A 181 8.43 2.81 -7.53
CA HIS A 181 8.67 2.54 -8.94
C HIS A 181 8.61 1.02 -9.20
N PRO A 182 7.96 0.53 -10.27
CA PRO A 182 7.81 -0.91 -10.52
C PRO A 182 9.13 -1.69 -10.60
N ALA A 183 10.17 -1.04 -11.13
CA ALA A 183 11.53 -1.60 -11.17
C ALA A 183 12.33 -1.44 -9.86
N GLY A 184 11.73 -0.89 -8.80
CA GLY A 184 12.37 -0.76 -7.49
C GLY A 184 13.43 0.32 -7.34
N LYS A 185 13.52 1.23 -8.32
CA LYS A 185 14.62 2.19 -8.41
C LYS A 185 14.40 3.46 -7.59
N PHE A 186 13.14 3.83 -7.37
CA PHE A 186 12.77 5.08 -6.76
C PHE A 186 11.60 4.88 -5.80
N LEU A 187 11.66 5.53 -4.65
CA LEU A 187 10.57 5.71 -3.72
C LEU A 187 10.16 7.18 -3.74
N SER A 188 8.94 7.45 -4.17
CA SER A 188 8.35 8.79 -4.03
C SER A 188 7.49 8.87 -2.78
N ILE A 189 7.62 9.96 -2.04
CA ILE A 189 6.90 10.24 -0.80
C ILE A 189 6.18 11.58 -0.95
N GLY A 190 4.86 11.57 -0.84
CA GLY A 190 4.04 12.77 -0.81
C GLY A 190 3.81 13.25 0.62
N ASN A 191 3.82 14.56 0.81
CA ASN A 191 3.66 15.21 2.12
C ASN A 191 2.37 16.04 2.20
N VAL A 192 1.89 16.25 3.43
CA VAL A 192 0.69 17.06 3.71
C VAL A 192 0.85 18.53 3.31
N ASP A 193 2.08 19.05 3.28
CA ASP A 193 2.37 20.41 2.81
C ASP A 193 2.38 20.55 1.28
N GLY A 194 2.13 19.45 0.56
CA GLY A 194 2.09 19.38 -0.90
C GLY A 194 3.45 19.12 -1.56
N SER A 195 4.54 19.02 -0.79
CA SER A 195 5.84 18.64 -1.32
C SER A 195 5.92 17.15 -1.65
N ILE A 196 6.79 16.80 -2.59
CA ILE A 196 7.08 15.43 -3.00
C ILE A 196 8.59 15.22 -2.92
N GLU A 197 8.99 14.16 -2.22
CA GLU A 197 10.37 13.71 -2.13
C GLU A 197 10.56 12.45 -2.99
N VAL A 198 11.70 12.33 -3.65
CA VAL A 198 12.07 11.14 -4.42
C VAL A 198 13.43 10.67 -3.96
N TYR A 199 13.48 9.41 -3.52
CA TYR A 199 14.66 8.71 -3.07
C TYR A 199 15.01 7.59 -4.04
#